data_AF-A0A2K9CGG5-F1
#
_entry.id   AF-A0A2K9CGG5-F1
#
_cell.length_a   1.000
_cell.length_b   1.000
_cell.length_c   1.000
_cell.angle_alpha   90.00
_cell.angle_beta   90.00
_cell.angle_gamma   90.00
#
_symmetry.space_group_name_H-M   'P 1'
#
loop_
_entity.id
_entity.type
_entity.pdbx_description
1 polymer ?
#
loop_
_entity_poly.entity_id
_entity_poly.type
_entity_poly.pdbx_seq_one_letter_code
_entity_poly.pdbx_strand_id
1 'polypeptide(L)'
;MNPLDDFEADSIDAQAAGWLVRNRYDSSRHNRKAFKQWLRDPEHARAYRQLEHLWQDLEALKHAAHPPAPVAQRSPRRLVMIAAVGVACAVMTASPEAHGLFLQSADLRASQLPAGASSAD
;
A
#
# COMPACT_ATOMS: atom_id res chain seq x y z
N MET A 1 -31.55 -37.88 -12.54
CA MET A 1 -30.42 -37.50 -13.40
C MET A 1 -30.94 -37.40 -14.81
N ASN A 2 -30.81 -36.22 -15.42
CA ASN A 2 -31.14 -36.02 -16.82
C ASN A 2 -29.93 -36.52 -17.63
N PRO A 3 -30.09 -37.41 -18.63
CA PRO A 3 -28.97 -37.93 -19.41
C PRO A 3 -28.12 -36.84 -20.07
N LEU A 4 -28.70 -35.67 -20.32
CA LEU A 4 -28.01 -34.50 -20.86
C LEU A 4 -26.95 -33.94 -19.91
N ASP A 5 -27.12 -34.08 -18.59
CA ASP A 5 -26.16 -33.61 -17.59
C ASP A 5 -24.84 -34.40 -17.70
N ASP A 6 -24.92 -35.69 -18.03
CA ASP A 6 -23.75 -36.58 -18.17
C ASP A 6 -22.98 -36.27 -19.46
N PHE A 7 -23.68 -35.99 -20.58
CA PHE A 7 -23.04 -35.60 -21.84
C PHE A 7 -22.40 -34.20 -21.77
N GLU A 8 -22.97 -33.28 -20.98
CA GLU A 8 -22.37 -31.97 -20.72
C GLU A 8 -21.14 -32.09 -19.82
N ALA A 9 -21.16 -32.97 -18.82
CA ALA A 9 -20.02 -33.19 -17.92
C ALA A 9 -18.77 -33.72 -18.63
N ASP A 10 -18.95 -34.54 -19.66
CA ASP A 10 -17.86 -35.08 -20.48
C ASP A 10 -17.39 -34.12 -21.60
N SER A 11 -18.11 -33.01 -21.82
CA SER A 11 -17.72 -32.03 -22.83
C SER A 11 -16.33 -31.43 -22.54
N ILE A 12 -15.60 -31.09 -23.60
CA ILE A 12 -14.28 -30.46 -23.49
C ILE A 12 -14.35 -29.14 -22.69
N ASP A 13 -15.46 -28.41 -22.83
CA ASP A 13 -15.70 -27.16 -22.11
C ASP A 13 -15.90 -27.39 -20.60
N ALA A 14 -16.65 -28.42 -20.21
CA ALA A 14 -16.79 -28.81 -18.80
C ALA A 14 -15.46 -29.28 -18.21
N GLN A 15 -14.67 -30.05 -18.97
CA GLN A 15 -13.32 -30.44 -18.55
C GLN A 15 -12.42 -29.21 -18.36
N ALA A 16 -12.46 -28.23 -19.27
CA ALA A 16 -11.70 -26.99 -19.16
C ALA A 16 -12.07 -26.20 -17.90
N ALA A 17 -13.38 -26.10 -17.58
CA ALA A 17 -13.86 -25.48 -16.35
C ALA A 17 -13.35 -26.21 -15.10
N GLY A 18 -13.41 -27.55 -15.10
CA GLY A 18 -12.85 -28.37 -14.03
C GLY A 18 -11.34 -28.14 -13.83
N TRP A 19 -10.58 -28.02 -14.91
CA TRP A 19 -9.15 -27.72 -14.85
C TRP A 19 -8.85 -26.32 -14.32
N LEU A 20 -9.62 -25.30 -14.72
CA LEU A 20 -9.45 -23.92 -14.25
C LEU A 20 -9.61 -23.83 -12.72
N VAL A 21 -10.64 -24.50 -12.18
CA VAL A 21 -10.87 -24.60 -10.74
C VAL A 21 -9.73 -25.36 -10.08
N ARG A 22 -9.44 -26.59 -10.53
CA ARG A 22 -8.43 -27.45 -9.92
C ARG A 22 -7.04 -26.81 -9.87
N ASN A 23 -6.61 -26.14 -10.94
CA ASN A 23 -5.30 -25.49 -11.00
C ASN A 23 -5.15 -24.31 -10.03
N ARG A 24 -6.25 -23.68 -9.61
CA ARG A 24 -6.22 -22.59 -8.62
C ARG A 24 -6.08 -23.10 -7.18
N TYR A 25 -6.55 -24.31 -6.89
CA TYR A 25 -6.54 -24.89 -5.55
C TYR A 25 -5.44 -25.94 -5.33
N ASP A 26 -5.01 -26.64 -6.37
CA ASP A 26 -3.99 -27.69 -6.29
C ASP A 26 -2.77 -27.37 -7.18
N SER A 27 -1.67 -27.01 -6.51
CA SER A 27 -0.38 -26.71 -7.16
C SER A 27 0.60 -27.90 -7.18
N SER A 28 0.13 -29.11 -6.86
CA SER A 28 0.95 -30.31 -6.78
C SER A 28 1.63 -30.67 -8.11
N ARG A 29 2.78 -31.36 -8.03
CA ARG A 29 3.48 -31.88 -9.22
C ARG A 29 2.60 -32.85 -10.02
N HIS A 30 1.76 -33.61 -9.32
CA HIS A 30 0.82 -34.54 -9.94
C HIS A 30 -0.23 -33.80 -10.77
N ASN A 31 -0.89 -32.80 -10.18
CA ASN A 31 -1.89 -31.98 -10.88
C ASN A 31 -1.29 -31.29 -12.12
N ARG A 32 -0.10 -30.69 -11.98
CA ARG A 32 0.60 -30.07 -13.12
C ARG A 32 0.94 -31.06 -14.24
N LYS A 33 1.32 -32.30 -13.91
CA LYS A 33 1.62 -33.34 -14.92
C LYS A 33 0.34 -33.75 -15.65
N ALA A 34 -0.73 -33.99 -14.90
CA ALA A 34 -2.03 -34.38 -15.46
C ALA A 34 -2.61 -33.25 -16.35
N PHE A 35 -2.52 -32.00 -15.92
CA PHE A 35 -2.93 -30.84 -16.70
C PHE A 35 -2.14 -30.72 -18.01
N LYS A 36 -0.80 -30.83 -17.94
CA LYS A 36 0.06 -30.82 -19.14
C LYS A 36 -0.27 -31.95 -20.10
N GLN A 37 -0.64 -33.13 -19.59
CA GLN A 37 -1.03 -34.26 -20.44
C GLN A 37 -2.36 -33.98 -21.14
N TRP A 38 -3.33 -33.41 -20.43
CA TRP A 38 -4.63 -33.03 -21.00
C TRP A 38 -4.50 -31.95 -22.08
N LEU A 39 -3.63 -30.95 -21.88
CA LEU A 39 -3.33 -29.88 -22.84
C LEU A 39 -2.60 -30.33 -24.13
N ARG A 40 -2.19 -31.60 -24.25
CA ARG A 40 -1.52 -32.09 -25.47
C ARG A 40 -2.46 -32.16 -26.66
N ASP A 41 -3.76 -32.24 -26.40
CA ASP A 41 -4.78 -32.16 -27.43
C ASP A 41 -5.02 -30.68 -27.81
N PRO A 42 -4.94 -30.33 -29.12
CA PRO A 42 -5.17 -28.96 -29.57
C PRO A 42 -6.59 -28.44 -29.28
N GLU A 43 -7.61 -29.30 -29.25
CA GLU A 43 -8.99 -28.90 -28.93
C GLU A 43 -9.12 -28.55 -27.45
N HIS A 44 -8.52 -29.36 -26.56
CA HIS A 44 -8.46 -29.05 -25.12
C HIS A 44 -7.71 -27.74 -24.87
N ALA A 45 -6.56 -27.55 -25.52
CA ALA A 45 -5.79 -26.31 -25.40
C ALA A 45 -6.55 -25.08 -25.92
N ARG A 46 -7.38 -25.24 -26.94
CA ARG A 46 -8.25 -24.18 -27.45
C ARG A 46 -9.34 -23.83 -26.44
N ALA A 47 -10.10 -24.81 -25.97
CA ALA A 47 -11.17 -24.61 -25.00
C ALA A 47 -10.65 -23.97 -23.70
N TYR A 48 -9.52 -24.47 -23.18
CA TYR A 48 -8.89 -23.89 -22.00
C TYR A 48 -8.48 -22.43 -22.21
N ARG A 49 -7.92 -22.07 -23.36
CA ARG A 49 -7.57 -20.68 -23.67
C ARG A 49 -8.79 -19.76 -23.77
N GLN A 50 -9.89 -20.24 -24.36
CA GLN A 50 -11.13 -19.46 -24.45
C GLN A 50 -11.69 -19.19 -23.05
N LEU A 51 -11.69 -20.20 -22.19
CA LEU A 51 -12.13 -20.06 -20.81
C LEU A 51 -11.21 -19.12 -20.01
N GLU A 52 -9.88 -19.25 -20.15
CA GLU A 52 -8.92 -18.39 -19.47
C GLU A 52 -9.08 -16.92 -19.89
N HIS A 53 -9.35 -16.64 -21.17
CA HIS A 53 -9.64 -15.29 -21.66
C HIS A 53 -10.86 -14.69 -20.96
N LEU A 54 -11.98 -15.41 -20.94
CA LEU A 54 -13.20 -14.96 -20.25
C LEU A 54 -12.94 -14.71 -18.76
N TRP A 55 -12.14 -15.56 -18.12
CA TRP A 55 -11.79 -15.38 -16.72
C TRP A 55 -10.93 -14.12 -16.48
N GLN A 56 -9.96 -13.87 -17.36
CA GLN A 56 -9.11 -12.69 -17.29
C GLN A 56 -9.93 -11.40 -17.47
N ASP A 57 -10.90 -11.39 -18.38
CA ASP A 57 -11.81 -10.27 -18.56
C ASP A 57 -12.57 -9.97 -17.25
N LEU A 58 -13.11 -11.00 -16.59
CA LEU A 58 -13.82 -10.84 -15.32
C LEU A 58 -12.93 -10.31 -14.18
N GLU A 59 -11.68 -10.79 -14.09
CA GLU A 59 -10.74 -10.24 -13.12
C GLU A 59 -10.41 -8.77 -13.45
N ALA A 60 -10.24 -8.41 -14.72
CA ALA A 60 -10.01 -7.02 -15.13
C ALA A 60 -11.17 -6.11 -14.71
N LEU A 61 -12.43 -6.56 -14.86
CA LEU A 61 -13.61 -5.85 -14.38
C LEU A 61 -13.58 -5.64 -12.86
N LYS A 62 -13.24 -6.69 -12.10
CA LYS A 62 -13.15 -6.61 -10.63
C LYS A 62 -12.07 -5.62 -10.17
N HIS A 63 -10.94 -5.54 -10.86
CA HIS A 63 -9.90 -4.56 -10.55
C HIS A 63 -10.33 -3.13 -10.92
N ALA A 64 -11.02 -2.95 -12.06
CA ALA A 64 -11.54 -1.65 -12.49
C ALA A 64 -12.67 -1.13 -11.58
N ALA A 65 -13.44 -2.02 -10.97
CA ALA A 65 -14.50 -1.67 -10.02
C ALA A 65 -13.98 -1.20 -8.65
N HIS A 66 -12.67 -1.23 -8.40
CA HIS A 66 -12.12 -0.69 -7.17
C HIS A 66 -12.19 0.85 -7.21
N PRO A 67 -12.98 1.50 -6.34
CA PRO A 67 -13.02 2.95 -6.31
C PRO A 67 -11.61 3.48 -6.04
N PRO A 68 -11.21 4.60 -6.67
CA PRO A 68 -9.92 5.21 -6.37
C PRO A 68 -9.83 5.42 -4.85
N ALA A 69 -8.69 5.05 -4.26
CA ALA A 69 -8.44 5.26 -2.85
C ALA A 69 -8.84 6.70 -2.49
N PRO A 70 -9.53 6.93 -1.36
CA PRO A 70 -9.97 8.27 -0.99
C PRO A 70 -8.74 9.18 -1.01
N VAL A 71 -8.74 10.14 -1.94
CA VAL A 71 -7.74 11.20 -1.95
C VAL A 71 -7.81 11.85 -0.58
N ALA A 72 -6.75 11.68 0.23
CA ALA A 72 -6.67 12.29 1.53
C ALA A 72 -6.78 13.81 1.31
N GLN A 73 -7.98 14.36 1.56
CA GLN A 73 -8.20 15.79 1.46
C GLN A 73 -7.28 16.42 2.50
N ARG A 74 -6.20 17.06 2.02
CA ARG A 74 -5.34 17.87 2.87
C ARG A 74 -6.23 18.90 3.53
N SER A 75 -6.48 18.72 4.83
CA SER A 75 -7.38 19.60 5.54
C SER A 75 -6.80 21.03 5.52
N PRO A 76 -7.62 22.05 5.26
CA PRO A 76 -7.16 23.44 5.28
C PRO A 76 -6.62 23.84 6.66
N ARG A 77 -6.95 23.08 7.71
CA ARG A 77 -6.38 23.23 9.07
C ARG A 77 -4.86 23.07 9.11
N ARG A 78 -4.26 22.19 8.28
CA ARG A 78 -2.79 22.09 8.19
C ARG A 78 -2.15 23.35 7.62
N LEU A 79 -2.81 24.02 6.67
CA LEU A 79 -2.33 25.29 6.10
C LEU A 79 -2.47 26.44 7.11
N VAL A 80 -3.58 26.49 7.86
CA VAL A 80 -3.79 27.49 8.92
C VAL A 80 -2.76 27.37 10.05
N MET A 81 -2.37 26.15 10.42
CA MET A 81 -1.32 25.93 11.43
C MET A 81 0.06 26.40 10.95
N ILE A 82 0.39 26.22 9.68
CA ILE A 82 1.67 26.70 9.10
C ILE A 82 1.69 28.23 9.04
N ALA A 83 0.56 28.88 8.71
CA ALA A 83 0.45 30.33 8.71
C ALA A 83 0.63 30.95 10.11
N ALA A 84 0.10 30.31 11.16
CA ALA A 84 0.26 30.77 12.54
C ALA A 84 1.73 30.75 13.02
N VAL A 85 2.53 29.76 12.57
CA VAL A 85 3.96 29.68 12.89
C VAL A 85 4.78 30.71 12.09
N GLY A 86 4.43 30.98 10.83
CA GLY A 86 5.11 32.01 10.02
C GLY A 86 4.92 33.44 10.54
N VAL A 87 3.72 33.77 11.03
CA VAL A 87 3.42 35.09 11.62
C VAL A 87 4.16 35.32 12.93
N ALA A 88 4.35 34.27 13.75
CA ALA A 88 5.15 34.36 14.98
C ALA A 88 6.64 34.66 14.69
N CYS A 89 7.20 34.10 13.60
CA CYS A 89 8.58 34.41 13.19
C CYS A 89 8.74 35.81 12.57
N ALA A 90 7.71 36.34 11.89
CA ALA A 90 7.78 37.68 11.30
C ALA A 90 7.75 38.79 12.37
N VAL A 91 6.99 38.61 13.45
CA VAL A 91 6.88 39.60 14.55
C VAL A 91 8.18 39.74 15.36
N MET A 92 9.00 38.69 15.48
CA MET A 92 10.29 38.77 16.19
C MET A 92 11.38 39.55 15.45
N THR A 93 11.19 39.89 14.18
CA THR A 93 12.18 40.65 13.40
C THR A 93 11.82 42.13 13.22
N ALA A 94 10.65 42.54 13.71
CA ALA A 94 10.14 43.90 13.57
C ALA A 94 10.31 44.78 14.82
N SER A 95 11.03 44.31 15.85
CA SER A 95 11.36 45.09 17.05
C SER A 95 12.87 45.40 17.12
N PRO A 96 13.32 46.57 16.61
CA PRO A 96 14.72 46.94 16.52
C PRO A 96 15.37 47.39 17.85
N GLU A 97 14.76 47.12 19.01
CA GLU A 97 15.16 47.75 20.29
C GLU A 97 15.48 46.77 21.45
N ALA A 98 15.56 45.46 21.20
CA ALA A 98 15.87 44.47 22.25
C ALA A 98 17.26 43.80 22.16
N HIS A 99 18.14 44.23 21.24
CA HIS A 99 19.48 43.64 21.14
C HIS A 99 20.44 44.07 22.26
N GLY A 100 20.15 45.15 22.98
CA GLY A 100 21.04 45.67 24.03
C GLY A 100 20.98 44.92 25.36
N LEU A 101 19.85 44.29 25.70
CA LEU A 101 19.66 43.73 27.06
C LEU A 101 20.03 42.24 27.16
N PHE A 102 20.20 41.53 26.05
CA PHE A 102 20.50 40.10 26.11
C PHE A 102 21.99 39.83 26.40
N LEU A 103 22.90 40.66 25.90
CA LEU A 103 24.33 40.51 26.16
C LEU A 103 24.71 40.78 27.63
N GLN A 104 23.90 41.56 28.36
CA GLN A 104 24.20 41.91 29.75
C GLN A 104 23.91 40.78 30.76
N SER A 105 23.01 39.84 30.43
CA SER A 105 22.68 38.73 31.34
C SER A 105 23.67 37.56 31.29
N ALA A 106 24.41 37.41 30.19
CA ALA A 106 25.44 36.39 30.05
C ALA A 106 26.70 36.72 30.88
N ASP A 107 27.07 38.00 30.98
CA ASP A 107 28.26 38.46 31.69
C ASP A 107 28.14 38.31 33.22
N LEU A 108 26.94 38.56 33.77
CA LEU A 108 26.69 38.44 35.22
C LEU A 108 26.64 36.98 35.72
N ARG A 109 26.36 36.00 34.86
CA ARG A 109 26.32 34.58 35.24
C ARG A 109 27.69 33.90 35.16
N ALA A 110 28.59 34.39 34.30
CA ALA A 110 29.97 33.92 34.23
C ALA A 110 30.81 34.36 35.44
N SER A 111 30.43 35.46 36.10
CA SER A 111 31.11 35.98 37.29
C SER A 111 30.65 35.38 38.63
N GLN A 112 29.68 34.46 38.64
CA GLN A 112 29.08 33.88 39.85
C GLN A 112 29.14 32.34 39.86
N LEU A 113 30.15 31.75 39.22
CA LEU A 113 30.50 30.34 39.43
C LEU A 113 31.45 30.25 40.65
N PRO A 114 30.96 29.78 41.81
CA PRO A 114 31.77 29.71 43.03
C PRO A 114 32.92 28.72 42.86
N ALA A 115 34.10 29.15 43.31
CA ALA A 115 35.29 28.33 43.48
C ALA A 115 34.91 27.06 44.25
N GLY A 116 35.27 25.91 43.67
CA GLY A 116 35.04 24.61 44.27
C GLY A 116 35.55 24.57 45.71
N ALA A 117 34.66 24.15 46.61
CA ALA A 117 35.01 23.66 47.92
C ALA A 117 35.88 22.41 47.75
N SER A 118 37.15 22.53 48.14
CA SER A 118 38.04 21.39 48.39
C SER A 118 39.00 21.74 49.53
N SER A 119 38.66 21.27 50.73
CA SER A 119 39.53 20.93 51.88
C SER A 119 38.60 20.40 52.98
N ALA A 120 38.52 19.10 53.23
CA ALA A 120 39.28 18.36 54.25
C ALA A 120 39.01 18.85 55.69
N ASP A 121 38.17 18.14 56.44
CA ASP A 121 38.54 17.22 57.54
C ASP A 121 37.29 16.47 58.07
#